data_AF-A0A2A2JSV8-F1
#
_entry.id   AF-A0A2A2JSV8-F1
#
_cell.length_a   1.000
_cell.length_b   1.000
_cell.length_c   1.000
_cell.angle_alpha   90.00
_cell.angle_beta   90.00
_cell.angle_gamma   90.00
#
_symmetry.space_group_name_H-M   'P 1'
#
loop_
_entity.id
_entity.type
_entity.pdbx_description
1 polymer ?
#
loop_
_entity_poly.entity_id
_entity_poly.type
_entity_poly.pdbx_seq_one_letter_code
_entity_poly.pdbx_strand_id
1 'polypeptide(L)'
;MTSDPSVDATNMTWAEFDKHCLSSAANSIKTQISCSELKGTAINWKGTVQSIRVVNIENSFETLLTYLPDSISQAVRCFYDTSKSNDYGAVIKPNECSLTEHNVYTLEIEIAGPYGERYAMHSKGQLLLTASHVFIDMAKELDESDVVRFVAFFEQFPIFRYPPKLKLLQLECVLCKGINKHKNQHLRF
;
A
#
# COMPACT_ATOMS: atom_id res chain seq x y z
N MET A 1 18.64 -16.18 -4.71
CA MET A 1 17.59 -16.61 -5.66
C MET A 1 16.46 -15.59 -5.55
N THR A 2 16.38 -14.65 -6.47
CA THR A 2 15.27 -13.68 -6.57
C THR A 2 14.14 -14.36 -7.32
N SER A 3 13.20 -14.97 -6.59
CA SER A 3 11.96 -15.47 -7.19
C SER A 3 11.15 -14.27 -7.67
N ASP A 4 10.88 -14.20 -8.98
CA ASP A 4 9.99 -13.20 -9.55
C ASP A 4 8.55 -13.51 -9.11
N PRO A 5 7.93 -12.68 -8.24
CA PRO A 5 6.61 -12.98 -7.69
C PRO A 5 5.52 -12.98 -8.77
N SER A 6 5.78 -12.45 -9.97
CA SER A 6 4.84 -12.52 -11.09
C SER A 6 4.71 -13.91 -11.71
N VAL A 7 5.71 -14.80 -11.53
CA VAL A 7 5.70 -16.18 -12.06
C VAL A 7 4.75 -17.08 -11.27
N ASP A 8 4.59 -16.81 -9.98
CA ASP A 8 3.71 -17.57 -9.09
C ASP A 8 2.27 -16.99 -9.02
N ALA A 9 2.01 -15.91 -9.77
CA ALA A 9 0.69 -15.28 -9.82
C ALA A 9 -0.29 -16.09 -10.69
N THR A 10 -1.51 -16.27 -10.19
CA THR A 10 -2.58 -16.95 -10.93
C THR A 10 -3.16 -16.08 -12.04
N ASN A 11 -3.75 -16.72 -13.05
CA ASN A 11 -4.48 -16.08 -14.14
C ASN A 11 -5.90 -15.63 -13.75
N MET A 12 -6.29 -15.73 -12.46
CA MET A 12 -7.61 -15.30 -12.00
C MET A 12 -7.78 -13.82 -12.25
N THR A 13 -8.86 -13.43 -12.92
CA THR A 13 -9.19 -12.02 -13.20
C THR A 13 -9.96 -11.38 -12.06
N TRP A 14 -9.97 -10.05 -11.99
CA TRP A 14 -10.78 -9.34 -11.01
C TRP A 14 -12.26 -9.67 -11.21
N ALA A 15 -12.76 -9.68 -12.44
CA ALA A 15 -14.16 -10.00 -12.74
C ALA A 15 -14.57 -11.40 -12.25
N GLU A 16 -13.70 -12.40 -12.38
CA GLU A 16 -13.95 -13.74 -11.85
C GLU A 16 -14.03 -13.75 -10.32
N PHE A 17 -13.11 -13.05 -9.65
CA PHE A 17 -13.14 -12.90 -8.20
C PHE A 17 -14.41 -12.20 -7.72
N ASP A 18 -14.79 -11.09 -8.35
CA ASP A 18 -15.95 -10.28 -7.97
C ASP A 18 -17.26 -11.07 -8.14
N LYS A 19 -17.39 -11.79 -9.27
CA LYS A 19 -18.52 -12.68 -9.52
C LYS A 19 -18.61 -13.81 -8.49
N HIS A 20 -17.47 -14.38 -8.10
CA HIS A 20 -17.41 -15.52 -7.19
C HIS A 20 -17.62 -15.11 -5.72
N CYS A 21 -17.05 -13.98 -5.30
CA CYS A 21 -16.94 -13.62 -3.87
C CYS A 21 -17.73 -12.39 -3.43
N LEU A 22 -18.16 -11.51 -4.35
CA LEU A 22 -18.77 -10.22 -4.01
C LEU A 22 -20.18 -10.02 -4.62
N SER A 23 -20.61 -10.87 -5.55
CA SER A 23 -21.97 -10.83 -6.11
C SER A 23 -23.05 -11.01 -5.03
N SER A 24 -24.25 -10.45 -5.23
CA SER A 24 -25.38 -10.58 -4.28
C SER A 24 -25.81 -12.05 -4.05
N ALA A 25 -25.47 -12.95 -4.99
CA ALA A 25 -25.63 -14.41 -4.85
C ALA A 25 -24.58 -15.07 -3.90
N ALA A 26 -23.57 -14.32 -3.45
CA ALA A 26 -22.50 -14.77 -2.53
C ALA A 26 -22.89 -14.72 -1.04
N ASN A 27 -24.14 -14.38 -0.72
CA ASN A 27 -24.66 -14.40 0.66
C ASN A 27 -24.87 -15.82 1.24
N SER A 28 -24.41 -16.86 0.56
CA SER A 28 -24.42 -18.23 1.08
C SER A 28 -23.13 -18.52 1.86
N ILE A 29 -23.25 -19.21 3.00
CA ILE A 29 -22.09 -19.68 3.78
C ILE A 29 -21.16 -20.54 2.92
N LYS A 30 -21.72 -21.31 1.97
CA LYS A 30 -20.94 -22.13 1.03
C LYS A 30 -20.00 -21.29 0.15
N THR A 31 -20.50 -20.15 -0.36
CA THR A 31 -19.70 -19.23 -1.17
C THR A 31 -18.62 -18.56 -0.33
N GLN A 32 -18.94 -18.16 0.90
CA GLN A 32 -17.95 -17.59 1.83
C GLN A 32 -16.81 -18.57 2.14
N ILE A 33 -17.14 -19.86 2.37
CA ILE A 33 -16.14 -20.92 2.58
C ILE A 33 -15.30 -21.11 1.32
N SER A 34 -15.91 -21.22 0.14
CA SER A 34 -15.14 -21.40 -1.10
C SER A 34 -14.23 -20.20 -1.41
N CYS A 35 -14.67 -18.97 -1.17
CA CYS A 35 -13.82 -17.78 -1.29
C CYS A 35 -12.67 -17.76 -0.28
N SER A 36 -12.83 -18.39 0.87
CA SER A 36 -11.76 -18.50 1.86
C SER A 36 -10.60 -19.39 1.37
N GLU A 37 -10.84 -20.29 0.42
CA GLU A 37 -9.80 -21.14 -0.19
C GLU A 37 -8.79 -20.34 -1.02
N LEU A 38 -9.14 -19.11 -1.42
CA LEU A 38 -8.23 -18.21 -2.14
C LEU A 38 -7.09 -17.66 -1.27
N LYS A 39 -7.07 -17.95 0.04
CA LYS A 39 -5.99 -17.51 0.93
C LYS A 39 -4.64 -17.99 0.42
N GLY A 40 -3.66 -17.09 0.36
CA GLY A 40 -2.32 -17.38 -0.14
C GLY A 40 -2.21 -17.43 -1.66
N THR A 41 -3.32 -17.26 -2.40
CA THR A 41 -3.30 -17.15 -3.85
C THR A 41 -2.78 -15.76 -4.24
N ALA A 42 -1.73 -15.72 -5.07
CA ALA A 42 -1.25 -14.50 -5.68
C ALA A 42 -2.04 -14.18 -6.96
N ILE A 43 -2.34 -12.91 -7.17
CA ILE A 43 -3.04 -12.38 -8.35
C ILE A 43 -2.21 -11.28 -9.00
N ASN A 44 -2.38 -11.10 -10.31
CA ASN A 44 -1.74 -10.03 -11.07
C ASN A 44 -2.82 -9.18 -11.76
N TRP A 45 -3.18 -8.06 -11.13
CA TRP A 45 -4.28 -7.21 -11.58
C TRP A 45 -3.81 -5.81 -11.95
N LYS A 46 -4.71 -5.09 -12.64
CA LYS A 46 -4.56 -3.68 -12.93
C LYS A 46 -5.76 -2.91 -12.40
N GLY A 47 -5.50 -1.76 -11.83
CA GLY A 47 -6.55 -0.86 -11.37
C GLY A 47 -6.08 0.58 -11.26
N THR A 48 -7.02 1.44 -10.87
CA THR A 48 -6.78 2.87 -10.72
C THR A 48 -6.67 3.23 -9.24
N VAL A 49 -5.60 3.93 -8.86
CA VAL A 49 -5.40 4.44 -7.50
C VAL A 49 -6.52 5.43 -7.15
N GLN A 50 -7.18 5.23 -6.02
CA GLN A 50 -8.17 6.14 -5.44
C GLN A 50 -7.56 6.96 -4.31
N SER A 51 -6.84 6.30 -3.41
CA SER A 51 -6.19 6.96 -2.29
C SER A 51 -5.00 6.14 -1.80
N ILE A 52 -4.06 6.82 -1.16
CA ILE A 52 -2.89 6.22 -0.51
C ILE A 52 -2.81 6.83 0.88
N ARG A 53 -2.69 6.00 1.91
CA ARG A 53 -2.55 6.47 3.29
C ARG A 53 -1.57 5.62 4.08
N VAL A 54 -0.91 6.27 5.05
CA VAL A 54 -0.17 5.57 6.11
C VAL A 54 -1.17 5.08 7.14
N VAL A 55 -1.11 3.79 7.48
CA VAL A 55 -2.02 3.18 8.47
C VAL A 55 -1.33 2.72 9.74
N ASN A 56 -0.02 2.51 9.68
CA ASN A 56 0.78 2.18 10.85
C ASN A 56 2.15 2.82 10.73
N ILE A 57 2.68 3.25 11.87
CA ILE A 57 4.05 3.76 12.00
C ILE A 57 4.64 3.04 13.20
N GLU A 58 5.66 2.22 12.94
CA GLU A 58 6.41 1.53 13.98
C GLU A 58 7.78 2.17 14.13
N ASN A 59 8.17 2.48 15.36
CA ASN A 59 9.50 2.98 15.66
C ASN A 59 10.06 2.19 16.85
N SER A 60 10.92 1.22 16.55
CA SER A 60 11.50 0.34 17.55
C SER A 60 12.37 1.11 18.55
N PHE A 61 13.03 2.19 18.11
CA PHE A 61 13.82 3.05 18.99
C PHE A 61 12.94 3.80 19.99
N GLU A 62 11.85 4.42 19.53
CA GLU A 62 10.90 5.09 20.42
C GLU A 62 10.33 4.14 21.48
N THR A 63 10.04 2.89 21.08
CA THR A 63 9.59 1.85 22.02
C THR A 63 10.61 1.65 23.15
N LEU A 64 11.91 1.57 22.85
CA LEU A 64 12.95 1.45 23.87
C LEU A 64 13.07 2.71 24.74
N LEU A 65 12.89 3.90 24.15
CA LEU A 65 12.99 5.16 24.86
C LEU A 65 11.89 5.36 25.91
N THR A 66 10.72 4.73 25.73
CA THR A 66 9.65 4.79 26.75
C THR A 66 10.03 4.16 28.09
N TYR A 67 11.08 3.34 28.16
CA TYR A 67 11.58 2.77 29.42
C TYR A 67 12.57 3.68 30.15
N LEU A 68 12.99 4.80 29.54
CA LEU A 68 13.94 5.74 30.12
C LEU A 68 13.21 6.96 30.74
N PRO A 69 13.78 7.61 31.77
CA PRO A 69 13.31 8.91 32.23
C PRO A 69 13.28 9.95 31.10
N ASP A 70 12.31 10.86 31.13
CA ASP A 70 12.05 11.84 30.06
C ASP A 70 13.27 12.67 29.65
N SER A 71 14.11 13.06 30.61
CA SER A 71 15.32 13.83 30.33
C SER A 71 16.36 13.05 29.52
N ILE A 72 16.51 11.76 29.81
CA ILE A 72 17.43 10.87 29.09
C ILE A 72 16.84 10.53 27.73
N SER A 73 15.54 10.22 27.68
CA SER A 73 14.88 9.89 26.41
C SER A 73 14.96 11.06 25.43
N GLN A 74 14.73 12.30 25.88
CA GLN A 74 14.86 13.48 25.03
C GLN A 74 16.31 13.74 24.58
N ALA A 75 17.30 13.55 25.45
CA ALA A 75 18.71 13.68 25.07
C ALA A 75 19.11 12.65 24.01
N VAL A 76 18.66 11.40 24.17
CA VAL A 76 18.91 10.31 23.21
C VAL A 76 18.20 10.57 21.88
N ARG A 77 16.94 11.05 21.89
CA ARG A 77 16.24 11.47 20.67
C ARG A 77 17.06 12.49 19.89
N CYS A 78 17.53 13.54 20.56
CA CYS A 78 18.30 14.59 19.90
C CYS A 78 19.68 14.12 19.43
N PHE A 79 20.27 13.13 20.09
CA PHE A 79 21.55 12.58 19.65
C PHE A 79 21.42 11.76 18.36
N TYR A 80 20.33 11.00 18.20
CA TYR A 80 20.11 10.12 17.06
C TYR A 80 19.16 10.70 15.98
N ASP A 81 18.61 11.89 16.20
CA ASP A 81 17.80 12.58 15.20
C ASP A 81 18.71 13.28 14.16
N THR A 82 18.94 12.57 13.06
CA THR A 82 19.73 13.02 11.91
C THR A 82 18.92 13.85 10.91
N SER A 83 17.59 13.95 11.07
CA SER A 83 16.67 14.55 10.10
C SER A 83 16.55 16.07 10.16
N LYS A 84 17.36 16.73 11.00
CA LYS A 84 17.39 18.17 11.14
C LYS A 84 18.05 18.84 9.93
N SER A 85 17.32 18.95 8.82
CA SER A 85 17.55 20.03 7.86
C SER A 85 16.99 21.33 8.45
N ASN A 86 17.81 22.39 8.48
CA ASN A 86 17.41 23.75 8.86
C ASN A 86 16.41 24.35 7.86
N ASP A 87 15.19 23.81 7.78
CA ASP A 87 14.16 24.31 6.87
C ASP A 87 13.28 25.34 7.58
N TYR A 88 13.37 26.58 7.12
CA TYR A 88 12.74 27.79 7.66
C TYR A 88 11.23 27.89 7.30
N GLY A 89 10.48 26.79 7.43
CA GLY A 89 9.12 26.71 6.85
C GLY A 89 8.02 26.00 7.64
N ALA A 90 8.29 25.28 8.73
CA ALA A 90 7.26 24.46 9.38
C ALA A 90 6.64 25.11 10.63
N VAL A 91 5.36 25.51 10.53
CA VAL A 91 4.50 25.96 11.64
C VAL A 91 3.86 24.75 12.33
N ILE A 92 4.65 23.91 12.99
CA ILE A 92 4.21 23.04 14.10
C ILE A 92 5.43 22.83 15.02
N LYS A 93 5.33 23.13 16.34
CA LYS A 93 6.39 22.83 17.32
C LYS A 93 5.90 21.87 18.41
N PRO A 94 6.15 20.55 18.29
CA PRO A 94 6.16 19.65 19.45
C PRO A 94 7.33 18.65 19.43
N ASN A 95 8.04 18.55 20.57
CA ASN A 95 9.35 17.91 20.82
C ASN A 95 10.45 18.28 19.81
N GLU A 96 11.56 18.83 20.32
CA GLU A 96 12.62 19.38 19.47
C GLU A 96 13.29 18.34 18.57
N CYS A 97 13.21 17.05 18.88
CA CYS A 97 13.88 15.99 18.15
C CYS A 97 12.93 14.81 18.00
N SER A 98 12.81 14.29 16.79
CA SER A 98 11.90 13.20 16.45
C SER A 98 12.67 12.19 15.60
N LEU A 99 12.79 10.95 16.07
CA LEU A 99 13.53 9.85 15.41
C LEU A 99 12.83 9.35 14.13
N THR A 100 12.36 10.27 13.29
CA THR A 100 11.48 10.00 12.16
C THR A 100 12.13 9.16 11.07
N GLU A 101 13.45 9.26 10.88
CA GLU A 101 14.19 8.40 9.95
C GLU A 101 14.14 6.92 10.33
N HIS A 102 13.84 6.61 11.60
CA HIS A 102 13.72 5.25 12.10
C HIS A 102 12.28 4.72 12.03
N ASN A 103 11.35 5.49 11.46
CA ASN A 103 9.98 5.07 11.29
C ASN A 103 9.85 4.03 10.17
N VAL A 104 9.23 2.91 10.49
CA VAL A 104 8.78 1.89 9.53
C VAL A 104 7.30 2.12 9.27
N TYR A 105 6.95 2.33 7.99
CA TYR A 105 5.60 2.67 7.56
C TYR A 105 4.87 1.45 7.02
N THR A 106 3.61 1.26 7.40
CA THR A 106 2.67 0.39 6.68
C THR A 106 1.66 1.27 5.96
N LEU A 107 1.47 0.98 4.67
CA LEU A 107 0.63 1.76 3.78
C LEU A 107 -0.61 0.95 3.41
N GLU A 108 -1.73 1.65 3.24
CA GLU A 108 -2.91 1.14 2.55
C GLU A 108 -3.14 1.94 1.27
N ILE A 109 -3.24 1.24 0.14
CA ILE A 109 -3.53 1.79 -1.18
C ILE A 109 -4.93 1.31 -1.59
N GLU A 110 -5.86 2.24 -1.75
CA GLU A 110 -7.20 1.97 -2.25
C GLU A 110 -7.18 2.00 -3.78
N ILE A 111 -7.65 0.93 -4.41
CA ILE A 111 -7.69 0.78 -5.87
C ILE A 111 -9.11 0.50 -6.32
N ALA A 112 -9.53 1.18 -7.38
CA ALA A 112 -10.82 0.99 -8.02
C ALA A 112 -10.68 0.26 -9.36
N GLY A 113 -11.58 -0.72 -9.53
CA GLY A 113 -12.03 -1.41 -10.73
C GLY A 113 -10.97 -2.05 -11.63
N PRO A 114 -11.32 -3.12 -12.36
CA PRO A 114 -10.41 -3.64 -13.36
C PRO A 114 -10.17 -2.58 -14.44
N TYR A 115 -8.91 -2.20 -14.61
CA TYR A 115 -8.53 -1.23 -15.63
C TYR A 115 -8.48 -1.88 -17.02
N GLY A 116 -9.30 -1.39 -17.95
CA GLY A 116 -9.31 -1.84 -19.35
C GLY A 116 -10.17 -3.07 -19.66
N GLU A 117 -10.91 -3.59 -18.68
CA GLU A 117 -11.91 -4.64 -18.92
C GLU A 117 -13.25 -4.03 -19.35
N ARG A 118 -13.92 -4.65 -20.33
CA ARG A 118 -15.15 -4.14 -20.95
C ARG A 118 -16.43 -4.42 -20.14
N TYR A 119 -16.31 -4.90 -18.92
CA TYR A 119 -17.47 -5.19 -18.08
C TYR A 119 -17.88 -3.95 -17.28
N ALA A 120 -19.01 -3.37 -17.67
CA ALA A 120 -19.71 -2.34 -16.90
C ALA A 120 -20.36 -3.00 -15.67
N MET A 121 -19.56 -3.32 -14.65
CA MET A 121 -20.11 -3.61 -13.33
C MET A 121 -20.68 -2.30 -12.77
N HIS A 122 -21.92 -2.33 -12.29
CA HIS A 122 -22.70 -1.17 -11.83
C HIS A 122 -22.09 -0.40 -10.63
N SER A 123 -20.97 -0.84 -10.10
CA SER A 123 -20.09 -0.08 -9.21
C SER A 123 -18.65 -0.50 -9.49
N LYS A 124 -17.72 0.44 -9.64
CA LYS A 124 -16.28 0.10 -9.68
C LYS A 124 -15.96 -0.64 -8.39
N GLY A 125 -15.68 -1.94 -8.46
CA GLY A 125 -15.24 -2.71 -7.29
C GLY A 125 -14.03 -2.02 -6.66
N GLN A 126 -13.96 -1.98 -5.33
CA GLN A 126 -12.82 -1.42 -4.61
C GLN A 126 -12.02 -2.54 -3.97
N LEU A 127 -10.70 -2.36 -3.88
CA LEU A 127 -9.82 -3.25 -3.15
C LEU A 127 -8.73 -2.46 -2.43
N LEU A 128 -8.27 -3.03 -1.32
CA LEU A 128 -7.32 -2.40 -0.42
C LEU A 128 -6.02 -3.20 -0.45
N LEU A 129 -4.94 -2.57 -0.88
CA LEU A 129 -3.62 -3.18 -0.86
C LEU A 129 -2.85 -2.70 0.37
N THR A 130 -2.42 -3.63 1.21
CA THR A 130 -1.49 -3.38 2.30
C THR A 130 -0.07 -3.49 1.77
N ALA A 131 0.69 -2.41 1.83
CA ALA A 131 2.08 -2.36 1.39
C ALA A 131 3.03 -2.12 2.57
N SER A 132 4.18 -2.82 2.54
CA SER A 132 5.26 -2.63 3.50
C SER A 132 6.07 -1.37 3.20
N HIS A 133 6.87 -0.93 4.17
CA HIS A 133 7.74 0.25 4.09
C HIS A 133 8.63 0.27 2.84
N VAL A 134 9.00 -0.88 2.29
CA VAL A 134 9.81 -0.98 1.05
C VAL A 134 9.17 -0.27 -0.15
N PHE A 135 7.86 -0.05 -0.14
CA PHE A 135 7.13 0.65 -1.21
C PHE A 135 7.00 2.16 -0.97
N ILE A 136 7.55 2.71 0.12
CA ILE A 136 7.30 4.09 0.54
C ILE A 136 7.68 5.13 -0.51
N ASP A 137 8.84 4.98 -1.15
CA ASP A 137 9.31 5.96 -2.13
C ASP A 137 8.51 5.89 -3.43
N MET A 138 8.11 4.70 -3.85
CA MET A 138 7.18 4.56 -4.96
C MET A 138 5.80 5.14 -4.62
N ALA A 139 5.30 4.90 -3.42
CA ALA A 139 3.99 5.38 -2.98
C ALA A 139 3.91 6.90 -2.86
N LYS A 140 5.02 7.58 -2.53
CA LYS A 140 5.11 9.05 -2.52
C LYS A 140 4.93 9.67 -3.91
N GLU A 141 5.26 8.93 -4.96
CA GLU A 141 5.21 9.40 -6.35
C GLU A 141 3.88 9.07 -7.06
N LEU A 142 3.03 8.27 -6.42
CA LEU A 142 1.73 7.88 -6.96
C LEU A 142 0.67 8.91 -6.58
N ASP A 143 -0.12 9.31 -7.58
CA ASP A 143 -1.23 10.24 -7.42
C ASP A 143 -2.59 9.54 -7.58
N GLU A 144 -3.65 10.19 -7.11
CA GLU A 144 -5.01 9.78 -7.43
C GLU A 144 -5.21 9.72 -8.96
N SER A 145 -5.93 8.70 -9.41
CA SER A 145 -6.17 8.39 -10.83
C SER A 145 -4.99 7.79 -11.60
N ASP A 146 -3.85 7.53 -10.96
CA ASP A 146 -2.77 6.77 -11.59
C ASP A 146 -3.19 5.30 -11.80
N VAL A 147 -2.69 4.70 -12.87
CA VAL A 147 -2.97 3.31 -13.23
C VAL A 147 -1.77 2.45 -12.89
N VAL A 148 -2.00 1.46 -12.04
CA VAL A 148 -0.96 0.55 -11.56
C VAL A 148 -1.29 -0.89 -11.92
N ARG A 149 -0.24 -1.65 -12.20
CA ARG A 149 -0.26 -3.12 -12.22
C ARG A 149 0.36 -3.59 -10.91
N PHE A 150 -0.23 -4.58 -10.27
CA PHE A 150 0.27 -5.09 -9.01
C PHE A 150 0.16 -6.60 -8.93
N VAL A 151 1.11 -7.21 -8.23
CA VAL A 151 1.02 -8.58 -7.74
C VAL A 151 0.75 -8.53 -6.26
N ALA A 152 -0.34 -9.15 -5.82
CA ALA A 152 -0.75 -9.19 -4.42
C ALA A 152 -1.37 -10.54 -4.08
N PHE A 153 -1.41 -10.89 -2.79
CA PHE A 153 -2.02 -12.14 -2.33
C PHE A 153 -3.01 -11.91 -1.20
N PHE A 154 -3.96 -12.83 -1.06
CA PHE A 154 -4.92 -12.83 0.02
C PHE A 154 -4.27 -13.31 1.32
N GLU A 155 -3.89 -12.38 2.20
CA GLU A 155 -3.20 -12.71 3.46
C GLU A 155 -4.19 -13.04 4.60
N GLN A 156 -5.25 -12.25 4.74
CA GLN A 156 -6.09 -12.24 5.93
C GLN A 156 -7.49 -12.79 5.67
N PHE A 157 -8.04 -13.52 6.65
CA PHE A 157 -9.46 -13.86 6.69
C PHE A 157 -10.27 -12.74 7.35
N PRO A 158 -11.56 -12.57 7.00
CA PRO A 158 -12.25 -13.21 5.87
C PRO A 158 -11.97 -12.52 4.53
N ILE A 159 -11.72 -13.30 3.48
CA ILE A 159 -11.40 -12.80 2.13
C ILE A 159 -12.60 -12.09 1.47
N PHE A 160 -13.81 -12.51 1.83
CA PHE A 160 -15.07 -12.02 1.28
C PHE A 160 -15.60 -10.75 1.95
N ARG A 161 -14.86 -10.13 2.89
CA ARG A 161 -15.25 -8.84 3.46
C ARG A 161 -14.91 -7.74 2.46
N TYR A 162 -15.89 -6.89 2.16
CA TYR A 162 -15.72 -5.75 1.27
C TYR A 162 -15.27 -4.49 2.04
N PRO A 163 -14.31 -3.69 1.52
CA PRO A 163 -13.44 -4.03 0.38
C PRO A 163 -12.44 -5.13 0.76
N PRO A 164 -12.13 -6.08 -0.14
CA PRO A 164 -11.15 -7.13 0.11
C PRO A 164 -9.76 -6.53 0.34
N LYS A 165 -9.06 -7.07 1.34
CA LYS A 165 -7.69 -6.69 1.68
C LYS A 165 -6.69 -7.69 1.10
N LEU A 166 -5.71 -7.19 0.36
CA LEU A 166 -4.62 -7.99 -0.19
C LEU A 166 -3.28 -7.43 0.26
N LYS A 167 -2.28 -8.30 0.40
CA LYS A 167 -0.91 -7.87 0.70
C LYS A 167 -0.09 -7.75 -0.57
N LEU A 168 0.53 -6.59 -0.75
CA LEU A 168 1.30 -6.25 -1.93
C LEU A 168 2.65 -6.98 -1.95
N LEU A 169 2.98 -7.57 -3.11
CA LEU A 169 4.28 -8.19 -3.40
C LEU A 169 5.08 -7.40 -4.43
N GLN A 170 4.39 -6.84 -5.43
CA GLN A 170 5.01 -6.06 -6.51
C GLN A 170 4.04 -4.99 -6.97
N LEU A 171 4.56 -3.81 -7.28
CA LEU A 171 3.80 -2.67 -7.79
C LEU A 171 4.54 -2.04 -8.96
N GLU A 172 3.82 -1.80 -10.03
CA GLU A 172 4.35 -1.20 -11.26
C GLU A 172 3.41 -0.10 -11.72
N CYS A 173 3.97 1.06 -12.01
CA CYS A 173 3.24 2.13 -12.65
C CYS A 173 3.04 1.81 -14.15
N VAL A 174 1.78 1.81 -14.61
CA VAL A 174 1.44 1.69 -16.03
C VAL A 174 1.21 3.08 -16.64
N LEU A 175 0.40 3.91 -15.98
CA LEU A 175 0.13 5.30 -16.38
C LEU A 175 0.13 6.19 -15.14
N CYS A 176 1.23 6.89 -14.88
CA CYS A 176 1.35 7.80 -13.75
C CYS A 176 1.78 9.20 -14.19
N LYS A 177 1.22 10.21 -13.54
CA LYS A 177 1.54 11.61 -13.82
C LYS A 177 2.88 12.02 -13.21
N GLY A 178 3.19 11.56 -11.99
CA GLY A 178 4.42 11.89 -11.25
C GLY A 178 5.70 11.39 -11.93
N ILE A 179 5.74 10.11 -12.33
CA ILE A 179 6.94 9.46 -12.89
C ILE A 179 7.39 10.06 -14.24
N ASN A 180 6.47 10.66 -15.00
CA ASN A 180 6.80 11.35 -16.26
C ASN A 180 7.49 12.72 -16.03
N LYS A 181 7.42 13.32 -14.84
CA LYS A 181 8.09 14.59 -14.54
C LYS A 181 9.62 14.44 -14.54
N HIS A 182 10.16 13.31 -14.08
CA HIS A 182 11.61 13.07 -14.05
C HIS A 182 12.20 12.72 -15.42
N LYS A 183 11.43 12.14 -16.35
CA LYS A 183 11.89 11.98 -17.75
C LYS A 183 12.05 13.33 -18.48
N ASN A 184 11.24 14.33 -18.13
CA ASN A 184 11.29 15.66 -18.74
C ASN A 184 12.31 16.62 -18.09
N GLN A 185 12.97 16.23 -17.00
CA GLN A 185 14.05 17.02 -16.40
C GLN A 185 15.44 16.72 -17.00
N HIS A 186 15.58 15.65 -17.78
CA HIS A 186 16.82 15.31 -18.48
C HIS A 186 16.93 15.86 -19.92
N LEU A 187 16.02 16.74 -20.35
CA LEU A 187 16.10 17.43 -21.64
C LEU A 187 15.90 18.94 -21.46
N ARG A 188 16.89 19.59 -20.85
CA ARG A 188 17.19 21.00 -21.09
C ARG A 188 18.69 21.10 -21.35
N PHE A 189 19.05 21.12 -22.63
CA PHE A 189 20.34 21.63 -23.11
C PHE A 189 20.28 23.15 -23.16
#